data_AF-A0A950RMQ4-F1
#
_entry.id   AF-A0A950RMQ4-F1
#
_cell.length_a   1.000
_cell.length_b   1.000
_cell.length_c   1.000
_cell.angle_alpha   90.00
_cell.angle_beta   90.00
_cell.angle_gamma   90.00
#
_symmetry.space_group_name_H-M   'P 1'
#
loop_
_entity.id
_entity.type
_entity.pdbx_description
1 polymer ?
#
loop_
_entity_poly.entity_id
_entity_poly.type
_entity_poly.pdbx_seq_one_letter_code
_entity_poly.pdbx_strand_id
1 'polypeptide(L)'
;MEPPAPQPSEPNPSPGKIRTWWHPLFASLLRWQLGSHYLLQEEVPVGQKPLQIDILLLHQQQGDLPESARQILAGVVEHLGAYTLLEFKSPSDTLRAGDFQTLLAYALLYRAQHQPLLDPKQLHLLVLAPD
;
A
#
# COMPACT_ATOMS: atom_id res chain seq x y z
N MET A 1 -57.72 -17.06 -10.48
CA MET A 1 -56.33 -17.52 -10.49
C MET A 1 -55.47 -16.29 -10.65
N GLU A 2 -54.85 -15.85 -9.55
CA GLU A 2 -54.00 -14.66 -9.52
C GLU A 2 -52.57 -15.06 -9.94
N PRO A 3 -51.85 -14.25 -10.73
CA PRO A 3 -50.48 -14.57 -11.12
C PRO A 3 -49.54 -14.50 -9.89
N PRO A 4 -48.50 -15.34 -9.81
CA PRO A 4 -47.58 -15.32 -8.67
C PRO A 4 -46.79 -14.01 -8.68
N ALA A 5 -46.63 -13.42 -7.50
CA ALA A 5 -45.83 -12.22 -7.29
C ALA A 5 -44.36 -12.45 -7.72
N PRO A 6 -43.70 -11.44 -8.31
CA PRO A 6 -42.29 -11.56 -8.69
C PRO A 6 -41.44 -11.76 -7.43
N GLN A 7 -40.66 -12.84 -7.40
CA GLN A 7 -39.71 -13.09 -6.32
C GLN A 7 -38.64 -11.98 -6.33
N PRO A 8 -38.23 -11.46 -5.15
CA PRO A 8 -37.17 -10.48 -5.08
C PRO A 8 -35.87 -11.09 -5.62
N SER A 9 -35.34 -10.51 -6.69
CA SER A 9 -34.04 -10.88 -7.25
C SER A 9 -32.97 -10.76 -6.18
N GLU A 10 -32.27 -11.87 -5.91
CA GLU A 10 -31.09 -11.88 -5.04
C GLU A 10 -30.12 -10.77 -5.48
N PRO A 11 -29.55 -10.00 -4.54
CA PRO A 11 -28.57 -8.98 -4.90
C PRO A 11 -27.39 -9.68 -5.56
N ASN A 12 -27.23 -9.43 -6.85
CA ASN A 12 -26.07 -9.84 -7.64
C ASN A 12 -24.82 -9.46 -6.83
N PRO A 13 -23.92 -10.41 -6.50
CA PRO A 13 -22.72 -10.07 -5.73
C PRO A 13 -22.00 -8.99 -6.52
N SER A 14 -21.98 -7.78 -5.96
CA SER A 14 -21.23 -6.66 -6.55
C SER A 14 -19.84 -7.21 -6.81
N PRO A 15 -19.32 -7.16 -8.06
CA PRO A 15 -18.04 -7.78 -8.38
C PRO A 15 -17.04 -7.23 -7.38
N GLY A 16 -16.55 -8.12 -6.51
CA GLY A 16 -15.63 -7.75 -5.45
C GLY A 16 -14.55 -6.90 -6.10
N LYS A 17 -14.41 -5.65 -5.61
CA LYS A 17 -13.50 -4.62 -6.14
C LYS A 17 -12.35 -5.31 -6.83
N ILE A 18 -12.31 -5.20 -8.16
CA ILE A 18 -11.25 -5.75 -9.01
C ILE A 18 -9.96 -5.42 -8.28
N ARG A 19 -9.35 -6.42 -7.63
CA ARG A 19 -8.12 -6.25 -6.87
C ARG A 19 -7.07 -6.05 -7.94
N THR A 20 -6.98 -4.80 -8.37
CA THR A 20 -6.45 -4.37 -9.66
C THR A 20 -5.02 -4.84 -9.76
N TRP A 21 -4.67 -5.53 -10.85
CA TRP A 21 -3.32 -6.02 -11.15
C TRP A 21 -2.20 -4.98 -10.97
N TRP A 22 -2.57 -3.70 -10.90
CA TRP A 22 -1.72 -2.58 -10.53
C TRP A 22 -0.92 -2.81 -9.25
N HIS A 23 -1.51 -3.37 -8.19
CA HIS A 23 -0.78 -3.57 -6.94
C HIS A 23 0.36 -4.62 -7.06
N PRO A 24 0.09 -5.87 -7.50
CA PRO A 24 1.15 -6.86 -7.65
C PRO A 24 2.18 -6.45 -8.71
N LEU A 25 1.77 -5.71 -9.76
CA LEU A 25 2.70 -5.18 -10.77
C LEU A 25 3.65 -4.13 -10.16
N PHE A 26 3.11 -3.18 -9.38
CA PHE A 26 3.90 -2.14 -8.74
C PHE A 26 4.82 -2.72 -7.66
N ALA A 27 4.32 -3.64 -6.84
CA ALA A 27 5.14 -4.37 -5.86
C ALA A 27 6.29 -5.13 -6.54
N SER A 28 6.02 -5.77 -7.69
CA SER A 28 7.04 -6.46 -8.48
C SER A 28 8.10 -5.50 -9.05
N LEU A 29 7.69 -4.34 -9.56
CA LEU A 29 8.60 -3.29 -10.04
C LEU A 29 9.52 -2.79 -8.92
N LEU A 30 8.95 -2.47 -7.75
CA LEU A 30 9.73 -2.03 -6.60
C LEU A 30 10.68 -3.12 -6.10
N ARG A 31 10.24 -4.38 -6.07
CA ARG A 31 11.09 -5.51 -5.69
C ARG A 31 12.25 -5.69 -6.66
N TRP A 32 12.01 -5.53 -7.97
CA TRP A 32 13.04 -5.60 -8.99
C TRP A 32 14.08 -4.46 -8.86
N GLN A 33 13.62 -3.22 -8.62
CA GLN A 33 14.51 -2.06 -8.57
C GLN A 33 15.19 -1.83 -7.23
N LEU A 34 14.49 -2.10 -6.12
CA LEU A 34 14.93 -1.76 -4.78
C LEU A 34 15.31 -2.99 -3.95
N GLY A 35 15.02 -4.22 -4.40
CA GLY A 35 15.16 -5.43 -3.59
C GLY A 35 16.57 -5.76 -3.10
N SER A 36 17.61 -5.17 -3.70
CA SER A 36 18.98 -5.27 -3.20
C SER A 36 19.27 -4.34 -2.01
N HIS A 37 18.50 -3.26 -1.85
CA HIS A 37 18.72 -2.19 -0.86
C HIS A 37 17.58 -2.06 0.15
N TYR A 38 16.39 -2.54 -0.19
CA TYR A 38 15.20 -2.49 0.64
C TYR A 38 14.58 -3.89 0.73
N LEU A 39 14.22 -4.27 1.96
CA LEU A 39 13.29 -5.37 2.19
C LEU A 39 11.87 -4.85 1.96
N LEU A 40 11.17 -5.46 0.99
CA LEU A 40 9.79 -5.12 0.65
C LEU A 40 8.82 -6.17 1.24
N GLN A 41 7.86 -5.71 2.03
CA GLN A 41 6.81 -6.55 2.60
C GLN A 41 5.44 -6.04 2.18
N GLU A 42 4.66 -6.93 1.56
CA GLU A 42 3.26 -6.74 1.24
C GLU A 42 2.38 -7.19 2.40
N GLU A 43 1.19 -6.60 2.56
CA GLU A 43 0.17 -7.03 3.52
C GLU A 43 0.66 -7.12 4.99
N VAL A 44 1.41 -6.13 5.46
CA VAL A 44 1.97 -6.13 6.82
C VAL A 44 0.85 -6.17 7.88
N PRO A 45 0.79 -7.20 8.75
CA PRO A 45 -0.26 -7.35 9.72
C PRO A 45 -0.09 -6.37 10.89
N VAL A 46 -0.79 -5.23 10.84
CA VAL A 46 -0.83 -4.23 11.91
C VAL A 46 -2.06 -4.34 12.85
N GLY A 47 -2.91 -5.38 12.72
CA GLY A 47 -4.07 -5.58 13.60
C GLY A 47 -4.97 -6.79 13.25
N GLN A 48 -6.10 -6.94 13.97
CA GLN A 48 -7.01 -8.10 13.84
C GLN A 48 -8.03 -8.00 12.69
N LYS A 49 -8.24 -6.80 12.12
CA LYS A 49 -9.08 -6.67 10.93
C LYS A 49 -8.27 -7.10 9.70
N PRO A 50 -8.85 -7.85 8.74
CA PRO A 50 -8.16 -8.11 7.48
C PRO A 50 -7.87 -6.75 6.85
N LEU A 51 -6.58 -6.43 6.76
CA LEU A 51 -6.11 -5.13 6.34
C LEU A 51 -6.37 -5.04 4.84
N GLN A 52 -7.52 -4.51 4.45
CA GLN A 52 -7.89 -4.24 3.06
C GLN A 52 -7.11 -3.07 2.47
N ILE A 53 -5.84 -2.90 2.84
CA ILE A 53 -5.02 -1.83 2.34
C ILE A 53 -3.75 -2.43 1.79
N ASP A 54 -3.55 -2.13 0.53
CA ASP A 54 -2.44 -2.53 -0.32
C ASP A 54 -1.19 -1.71 0.06
N ILE A 55 -0.70 -1.90 1.29
CA ILE A 55 0.45 -1.20 1.87
C ILE A 55 1.73 -2.01 1.65
N LEU A 56 2.76 -1.33 1.16
CA LEU A 56 4.12 -1.84 1.07
C LEU A 56 4.96 -1.23 2.18
N LEU A 57 5.59 -2.08 2.98
CA LEU A 57 6.66 -1.67 3.87
C LEU A 57 7.99 -1.84 3.16
N LEU A 58 8.74 -0.75 3.03
CA LEU A 58 10.11 -0.75 2.55
C LEU A 58 11.03 -0.49 3.74
N HIS A 59 11.92 -1.44 4.04
CA HIS A 59 12.92 -1.31 5.10
C HIS A 59 14.32 -1.30 4.47
N GLN A 60 15.02 -0.18 4.58
CA GLN A 60 16.37 -0.02 4.04
C GLN A 60 17.35 -0.98 4.73
N GLN A 61 18.05 -1.79 3.95
CA GLN A 61 19.05 -2.77 4.39
C GLN A 61 20.48 -2.36 4.03
N GLN A 62 20.64 -1.61 2.93
CA GLN A 62 21.94 -1.19 2.42
C GLN A 62 21.92 0.30 2.07
N GLY A 63 23.12 0.87 1.87
CA GLY A 63 23.35 2.29 1.63
C GLY A 63 22.78 2.81 0.31
N ASP A 64 23.59 3.54 -0.45
CA ASP A 64 23.11 4.26 -1.63
C ASP A 64 22.54 3.36 -2.73
N LEU A 65 21.35 3.71 -3.21
CA LEU A 65 20.71 3.07 -4.36
C LEU A 65 21.52 3.24 -5.65
N PRO A 66 21.47 2.28 -6.58
CA PRO A 66 22.09 2.42 -7.89
C PRO A 66 21.42 3.53 -8.70
N GLU A 67 22.20 4.21 -9.52
CA GLU A 67 21.76 5.34 -10.34
C GLU A 67 20.57 4.97 -11.26
N SER A 68 20.54 3.74 -11.78
CA SER A 68 19.42 3.25 -12.58
C SER A 68 18.10 3.21 -11.83
N ALA A 69 18.11 2.83 -10.55
CA ALA A 69 16.91 2.81 -9.72
C ALA A 69 16.45 4.24 -9.40
N ARG A 70 17.40 5.15 -9.16
CA ARG A 70 17.12 6.58 -8.97
C ARG A 70 16.47 7.20 -10.20
N GLN A 71 16.91 6.84 -11.41
CA GLN A 71 16.31 7.37 -12.64
C GLN A 71 14.91 6.81 -12.90
N ILE A 72 14.71 5.50 -12.73
CA ILE A 72 13.42 4.85 -13.00
C ILE A 72 12.35 5.23 -11.97
N LEU A 73 12.76 5.49 -10.73
CA LEU A 73 11.86 5.78 -9.61
C LEU A 73 12.12 7.15 -8.99
N ALA A 74 12.60 8.14 -9.76
CA ALA A 74 13.08 9.43 -9.27
C ALA A 74 12.12 10.11 -8.27
N GLY A 75 10.83 10.20 -8.63
CA GLY A 75 9.81 10.81 -7.75
C GLY A 75 9.44 10.00 -6.51
N VAL A 76 9.90 8.75 -6.39
CA VAL A 76 9.61 7.87 -5.24
C VAL A 76 10.84 7.75 -4.34
N VAL A 77 12.02 7.52 -4.92
CA VAL A 77 13.25 7.21 -4.17
C VAL A 77 13.72 8.35 -3.28
N GLU A 78 13.47 9.60 -3.66
CA GLU A 78 13.81 10.80 -2.88
C GLU A 78 13.01 10.90 -1.57
N HIS A 79 11.87 10.18 -1.47
CA HIS A 79 11.00 10.19 -0.31
C HIS A 79 11.15 8.93 0.57
N LEU A 80 11.94 7.95 0.13
CA LEU A 80 12.19 6.74 0.91
C LEU A 80 13.13 7.05 2.09
N GLY A 81 12.75 6.56 3.26
CA GLY A 81 13.58 6.59 4.48
C GLY A 81 13.96 5.19 4.93
N ALA A 82 14.53 5.09 6.14
CA ALA A 82 14.91 3.81 6.73
C ALA A 82 13.73 2.82 6.80
N TYR A 83 12.55 3.32 7.15
CA TYR A 83 11.28 2.62 7.04
C TYR A 83 10.31 3.49 6.24
N THR A 84 9.70 2.95 5.20
CA THR A 84 8.66 3.65 4.44
C THR A 84 7.41 2.80 4.36
N LEU A 85 6.28 3.35 4.81
CA LEU A 85 4.96 2.79 4.55
C LEU A 85 4.38 3.49 3.33
N LEU A 86 4.16 2.72 2.27
CA LEU A 86 3.72 3.20 0.98
C LEU A 86 2.35 2.64 0.66
N GLU A 87 1.39 3.52 0.39
CA GLU A 87 0.09 3.16 -0.20
C GLU A 87 0.09 3.54 -1.68
N PHE A 88 -0.20 2.57 -2.56
CA PHE A 88 -0.32 2.80 -3.99
C PHE A 88 -1.79 2.75 -4.42
N LYS A 89 -2.30 3.85 -4.98
CA LYS A 89 -3.65 3.95 -5.52
C LYS A 89 -3.66 3.56 -7.00
N SER A 90 -4.73 2.91 -7.44
CA SER A 90 -4.94 2.66 -8.87
C SER A 90 -5.13 4.00 -9.61
N PRO A 91 -4.76 4.13 -10.90
CA PRO A 91 -5.09 5.31 -11.70
C PRO A 91 -6.60 5.60 -11.77
N SER A 92 -7.43 4.59 -11.55
CA SER A 92 -8.89 4.73 -11.48
C SER A 92 -9.40 5.26 -10.13
N ASP A 93 -8.55 5.31 -9.10
CA ASP A 93 -8.93 5.68 -7.75
C ASP A 93 -8.62 7.16 -7.49
N THR A 94 -9.64 7.90 -7.06
CA THR A 94 -9.45 9.28 -6.62
C THR A 94 -8.76 9.31 -5.26
N LEU A 95 -7.67 10.08 -5.14
CA LEU A 95 -7.04 10.38 -3.87
C LEU A 95 -7.99 11.20 -2.98
N ARG A 96 -8.31 10.69 -1.79
CA ARG A 96 -9.20 11.32 -0.81
C ARG A 96 -8.41 11.72 0.43
N ALA A 97 -8.86 12.78 1.10
CA ALA A 97 -8.24 13.21 2.38
C ALA A 97 -8.21 12.10 3.45
N GLY A 98 -9.18 11.16 3.41
CA GLY A 98 -9.23 10.02 4.32
C GLY A 98 -8.16 8.95 4.05
N ASP A 99 -7.53 8.92 2.87
CA ASP A 99 -6.50 7.92 2.54
C ASP A 99 -5.24 8.15 3.39
N PHE A 100 -4.76 9.39 3.44
CA PHE A 100 -3.62 9.74 4.28
C PHE A 100 -3.88 9.51 5.78
N GLN A 101 -5.09 9.83 6.26
CA GLN A 101 -5.47 9.57 7.65
C GLN A 101 -5.45 8.07 7.98
N THR A 102 -5.87 7.25 7.01
CA THR A 102 -5.82 5.81 7.13
C THR A 102 -4.37 5.34 7.16
N LEU A 103 -3.52 5.74 6.21
CA LEU A 103 -2.09 5.40 6.22
C LEU A 103 -1.40 5.82 7.53
N LEU A 104 -1.72 7.00 8.05
CA LEU A 104 -1.20 7.48 9.34
C LEU A 104 -1.60 6.58 10.51
N ALA A 105 -2.87 6.14 10.57
CA ALA A 105 -3.31 5.21 11.60
C ALA A 105 -2.54 3.88 11.54
N TYR A 106 -2.26 3.39 10.33
CA TYR A 106 -1.48 2.17 10.13
C TYR A 106 -0.03 2.35 10.55
N ALA A 107 0.57 3.50 10.25
CA ALA A 107 1.92 3.83 10.69
C ALA A 107 2.05 3.83 12.22
N LEU A 108 1.04 4.37 12.92
CA LEU A 108 1.01 4.36 14.39
C LEU A 108 0.87 2.94 14.95
N LEU A 109 0.03 2.09 14.34
CA LEU A 109 -0.12 0.69 14.74
C LEU A 109 1.16 -0.12 14.50
N TYR A 110 1.76 0.01 13.32
CA TYR A 110 3.04 -0.63 12.99
C TYR A 110 4.13 -0.24 13.98
N ARG A 111 4.27 1.05 14.26
CA ARG A 111 5.23 1.57 15.23
C ARG A 111 5.00 0.99 16.62
N ALA A 112 3.76 0.92 17.08
CA ALA A 112 3.41 0.39 18.40
C ALA A 112 3.73 -1.11 18.56
N GLN A 113 3.76 -1.86 17.47
CA GLN A 113 4.12 -3.29 17.45
C GLN A 113 5.63 -3.53 17.33
N HIS A 114 6.38 -2.53 16.86
CA HIS A 114 7.82 -2.63 16.68
C HIS A 114 8.55 -2.56 18.04
N GLN A 115 9.52 -3.47 18.25
CA GLN A 115 10.35 -3.52 19.46
C GLN A 115 11.84 -3.57 19.06
N PRO A 116 12.66 -2.58 19.45
CA PRO A 116 12.32 -1.37 20.22
C PRO A 116 11.40 -0.42 19.43
N LEU A 117 10.73 0.51 20.14
CA LEU A 117 9.82 1.47 19.52
C LEU A 117 10.57 2.28 18.44
N LEU A 118 10.06 2.26 17.21
CA LEU A 118 10.68 2.94 16.09
C LEU A 118 10.71 4.46 16.32
N ASP A 119 11.82 5.13 15.99
CA ASP A 119 11.90 6.58 16.01
C ASP A 119 10.95 7.15 14.93
N PRO A 120 10.00 8.05 15.28
CA PRO A 120 9.11 8.67 14.30
C PRO A 120 9.85 9.32 13.11
N LYS A 121 11.08 9.81 13.31
CA LYS A 121 11.89 10.41 12.23
C LYS A 121 12.38 9.39 11.19
N GLN A 122 12.38 8.11 11.54
CA GLN A 122 12.82 7.03 10.65
C GLN A 122 11.65 6.43 9.85
N LEU A 123 10.41 6.78 10.17
CA LEU A 123 9.21 6.26 9.53
C LEU A 123 8.62 7.30 8.57
N HIS A 124 8.79 7.02 7.28
CA HIS A 124 8.25 7.83 6.20
C HIS A 124 6.90 7.27 5.75
N LEU A 125 5.97 8.16 5.40
CA LEU A 125 4.65 7.80 4.90
C LEU A 125 4.52 8.38 3.49
N LEU A 126 4.22 7.51 2.53
CA LEU A 126 4.08 7.89 1.13
C LEU A 126 2.76 7.39 0.57
N VAL A 127 2.00 8.28 -0.06
CA VAL A 127 0.85 7.90 -0.87
C VAL A 127 1.19 8.21 -2.31
N LEU A 128 1.13 7.20 -3.18
CA LEU A 128 1.36 7.34 -4.61
C LEU A 128 0.03 7.14 -5.33
N ALA A 129 -0.41 8.19 -6.03
CA ALA A 129 -1.57 8.16 -6.91
C ALA A 129 -1.11 8.63 -8.30
N PRO A 130 -1.19 7.77 -9.33
CA PRO A 130 -0.94 8.20 -10.70
C PRO A 130 -2.14 9.03 -11.22
N ASP A 131 -1.83 10.19 -11.81
CA ASP A 131 -2.80 11.07 -12.47
C ASP A 131 -3.24 10.55 -13.85
#